data_AF-A0AA95BNU6-F1
#
_entry.id   AF-A0AA95BNU6-F1
#
_cell.length_a   1.000
_cell.length_b   1.000
_cell.length_c   1.000
_cell.angle_alpha   90.00
_cell.angle_beta   90.00
_cell.angle_gamma   90.00
#
_symmetry.space_group_name_H-M   'P 1'
#
loop_
_entity.id
_entity.type
_entity.pdbx_description
1 polymer ?
#
loop_
_entity_poly.entity_id
_entity_poly.type
_entity_poly.pdbx_seq_one_letter_code
_entity_poly.pdbx_strand_id
1 'polypeptide(L)'
;MESRVHMPLWRKIVSIACIVVGVIVAPFSVGALWASGHLTNTDGFVKTLGPLAQNQKLQELVSGQVAQSISGQLRIEERLDAVAGSGWLSRLIPAEELASKANETIENAALRVVQSENFATNWQSALRASHQRTDQIFTGQSSASLDQAGNLTFELDAVFAGISKTLTGLGIPDLPVSGHFDWQLKLIQNDALPMAKQAYLVVGNIGPWAIYLNAALLVAGILLAPRYLSKSLLWLAVVTALGFIAIKTVIPDFIQERLLANMDRELARAIFDQITGGLATSFIITAVAAGILGMASVPLLRTRMRELTNH
;
A
#
# COMPACT_ATOMS: atom_id res chain seq x y z
N MET A 1 -20.30 -47.32 -37.02
CA MET A 1 -21.08 -46.13 -36.59
C MET A 1 -20.61 -45.77 -35.20
N GLU A 2 -19.52 -45.03 -35.09
CA GLU A 2 -19.02 -44.56 -33.80
C GLU A 2 -19.88 -43.38 -33.35
N SER A 3 -20.52 -43.54 -32.20
CA SER A 3 -21.17 -42.45 -31.50
C SER A 3 -20.09 -41.45 -31.09
N ARG A 4 -19.90 -40.38 -31.87
CA ARG A 4 -19.21 -39.19 -31.38
C ARG A 4 -19.91 -38.83 -30.08
N VAL A 5 -19.22 -39.00 -28.95
CA VAL A 5 -19.73 -38.60 -27.64
C VAL A 5 -19.82 -37.08 -27.68
N HIS A 6 -20.95 -36.58 -28.18
CA HIS A 6 -21.29 -35.17 -28.16
C HIS A 6 -21.43 -34.82 -26.69
N MET A 7 -20.42 -34.13 -26.15
CA MET A 7 -20.54 -33.54 -24.82
C MET A 7 -21.84 -32.74 -24.80
N PRO A 8 -22.73 -32.98 -23.83
CA PRO A 8 -23.98 -32.25 -23.77
C PRO A 8 -23.67 -30.75 -23.64
N LEU A 9 -24.42 -29.93 -24.38
CA LEU A 9 -24.15 -28.50 -24.55
C LEU A 9 -24.00 -27.77 -23.21
N TRP A 10 -24.70 -28.20 -22.16
CA TRP A 10 -24.59 -27.65 -20.82
C TRP A 10 -23.18 -27.80 -20.22
N ARG A 11 -22.50 -28.95 -20.38
CA ARG A 11 -21.13 -29.15 -19.88
C ARG A 11 -20.13 -28.23 -20.56
N LYS A 12 -20.34 -27.99 -21.86
CA LYS A 12 -19.51 -27.06 -22.65
C LYS A 12 -19.73 -25.62 -22.19
N ILE A 13 -20.99 -25.21 -21.99
CA ILE A 13 -21.33 -23.86 -21.53
C ILE A 13 -20.77 -23.63 -20.12
N VAL A 14 -20.98 -24.56 -19.19
CA VAL A 14 -20.45 -24.47 -17.81
C VAL A 14 -18.93 -24.42 -17.80
N SER A 15 -18.25 -25.28 -18.58
CA SER A 15 -16.78 -25.25 -18.69
C SER A 15 -16.26 -23.89 -19.18
N ILE A 16 -16.85 -23.34 -20.25
CA ILE A 16 -16.46 -22.03 -20.79
C ILE A 16 -16.70 -20.94 -19.74
N ALA A 17 -17.85 -20.95 -19.08
CA ALA A 17 -18.18 -19.97 -18.03
C ALA A 17 -17.16 -20.03 -16.87
N CYS A 18 -16.86 -21.23 -16.35
CA CYS A 18 -15.87 -21.40 -15.27
C CYS A 18 -14.47 -20.91 -15.69
N ILE A 19 -14.05 -21.21 -16.92
CA ILE A 19 -12.74 -20.78 -17.42
C ILE A 19 -12.69 -19.26 -17.57
N VAL A 20 -13.71 -18.65 -18.20
CA VAL A 20 -13.75 -17.19 -18.41
C VAL A 20 -13.76 -16.47 -17.08
N VAL A 21 -14.63 -16.89 -16.14
CA VAL A 21 -14.69 -16.32 -14.80
C VAL A 21 -13.36 -16.51 -14.07
N GLY A 22 -12.79 -17.71 -14.08
CA GLY A 22 -11.52 -17.98 -13.39
C GLY A 22 -10.32 -17.21 -13.95
N VAL A 23 -10.29 -16.97 -15.27
CA VAL A 23 -9.26 -16.13 -15.91
C VAL A 23 -9.43 -14.66 -15.50
N ILE A 24 -10.66 -14.15 -15.46
CA ILE A 24 -10.95 -12.76 -15.05
C ILE A 24 -10.68 -12.55 -13.55
N VAL A 25 -11.05 -13.52 -12.72
CA VAL A 25 -10.88 -13.46 -11.25
C VAL A 25 -9.42 -13.67 -10.84
N ALA A 26 -8.60 -14.31 -11.67
CA ALA A 26 -7.20 -14.57 -11.36
C ALA A 26 -6.37 -13.35 -10.89
N PRO A 27 -6.32 -12.22 -11.61
CA PRO A 27 -5.57 -11.04 -11.14
C PRO A 27 -6.07 -10.54 -9.78
N PHE A 28 -7.39 -10.60 -9.52
CA PHE A 28 -7.95 -10.25 -8.22
C PHE A 28 -7.53 -11.23 -7.12
N SER A 29 -7.45 -12.53 -7.44
CA SER A 29 -7.00 -13.54 -6.48
C SER A 29 -5.53 -13.37 -6.10
N VAL A 30 -4.66 -13.02 -7.07
CA VAL A 30 -3.25 -12.70 -6.82
C VAL A 30 -3.14 -11.43 -5.98
N GLY A 31 -3.91 -10.40 -6.31
CA GLY A 31 -3.97 -9.16 -5.54
C GLY A 31 -4.46 -9.37 -4.10
N ALA A 32 -5.50 -10.17 -3.91
CA ALA A 32 -6.04 -10.49 -2.59
C ALA A 32 -5.04 -11.30 -1.74
N LEU A 33 -4.36 -12.28 -2.34
CA LEU A 33 -3.30 -13.02 -1.65
C LEU A 33 -2.15 -12.09 -1.24
N TRP A 34 -1.67 -11.25 -2.16
CA TRP A 34 -0.61 -10.29 -1.88
C TRP A 34 -1.02 -9.31 -0.77
N ALA A 35 -2.21 -8.71 -0.88
CA ALA A 35 -2.73 -7.77 0.10
C ALA A 35 -2.94 -8.43 1.46
N SER A 36 -3.36 -9.70 1.52
CA SER A 36 -3.48 -10.41 2.80
C SER A 36 -2.14 -10.59 3.50
N GLY A 37 -1.07 -10.82 2.73
CA GLY A 37 0.29 -10.99 3.25
C GLY A 37 1.04 -9.69 3.52
N HIS A 38 0.63 -8.55 2.93
CA HIS A 38 1.39 -7.29 2.98
C HIS A 38 0.62 -6.10 3.55
N LEU A 39 -0.71 -6.09 3.47
CA LEU A 39 -1.54 -4.96 3.91
C LEU A 39 -2.41 -5.28 5.13
N THR A 40 -2.82 -6.53 5.32
CA THR A 40 -3.60 -6.96 6.50
C THR A 40 -2.77 -7.76 7.50
N ASN A 41 -1.54 -8.14 7.14
CA ASN A 41 -0.60 -8.78 8.04
C ASN A 41 0.39 -7.74 8.57
N THR A 42 0.50 -7.62 9.89
CA THR A 42 1.34 -6.62 10.56
C THR A 42 2.80 -6.67 10.12
N ASP A 43 3.41 -7.85 10.06
CA ASP A 43 4.84 -7.96 9.69
C ASP A 43 5.03 -7.71 8.20
N GLY A 44 4.08 -8.16 7.36
CA GLY A 44 4.02 -7.81 5.95
C GLY A 44 3.91 -6.31 5.69
N PHE A 45 3.08 -5.62 6.48
CA PHE A 45 2.87 -4.18 6.42
C PHE A 45 4.12 -3.41 6.79
N VAL A 46 4.77 -3.78 7.90
CA VAL A 46 6.05 -3.21 8.32
C VAL A 46 7.14 -3.50 7.29
N LYS A 47 7.18 -4.70 6.70
CA LYS A 47 8.14 -5.03 5.63
C LYS A 47 7.92 -4.21 4.37
N THR A 48 6.67 -3.89 4.06
CA THR A 48 6.29 -3.12 2.85
C THR A 48 6.63 -1.64 3.02
N LEU A 49 6.21 -1.02 4.13
CA LEU A 49 6.34 0.43 4.34
C LEU A 49 7.57 0.83 5.16
N GLY A 50 8.22 -0.10 5.84
CA GLY A 50 9.43 0.14 6.64
C GLY A 50 10.55 0.83 5.86
N PRO A 51 10.87 0.40 4.62
CA PRO A 51 11.90 1.05 3.80
C PRO A 51 11.61 2.52 3.46
N LEU A 52 10.36 3.00 3.59
CA LEU A 52 10.04 4.41 3.34
C LEU A 52 10.78 5.36 4.28
N ALA A 53 11.21 4.91 5.46
CA ALA A 53 12.03 5.72 6.37
C ALA A 53 13.35 6.22 5.74
N GLN A 54 13.82 5.55 4.68
CA GLN A 54 15.04 5.90 3.95
C GLN A 54 14.76 6.78 2.71
N ASN A 55 13.49 7.07 2.41
CA ASN A 55 13.13 7.89 1.28
C ASN A 55 13.43 9.37 1.58
N GLN A 56 14.29 9.99 0.76
CA GLN A 56 14.72 11.37 0.97
C GLN A 56 13.55 12.37 1.01
N LYS A 57 12.54 12.22 0.15
CA LYS A 57 11.38 13.13 0.13
C LYS A 57 10.52 13.00 1.38
N LEU A 58 10.36 11.78 1.89
CA LEU A 58 9.69 11.58 3.18
C LEU A 58 10.51 12.20 4.32
N GLN A 59 11.82 12.02 4.30
CA GLN A 59 12.71 12.58 5.31
C GLN A 59 12.67 14.11 5.33
N GLU A 60 12.73 14.76 4.17
CA GLU A 60 12.60 16.21 3.99
C GLU A 60 11.23 16.71 4.51
N LEU A 61 10.14 16.02 4.16
CA LEU A 61 8.80 16.37 4.63
C LEU A 61 8.70 16.30 6.16
N VAL A 62 9.14 15.19 6.75
CA VAL A 62 9.07 14.96 8.20
C VAL A 62 10.00 15.92 8.93
N SER A 63 11.20 16.20 8.43
CA SER A 63 12.13 17.13 9.07
C SER A 63 11.59 18.57 9.05
N GLY A 64 11.04 19.03 7.93
CA GLY A 64 10.45 20.36 7.82
C GLY A 64 9.25 20.52 8.75
N GLN A 65 8.42 19.49 8.84
CA GLN A 65 7.29 19.42 9.75
C GLN A 65 7.69 19.46 11.24
N VAL A 66 8.72 18.67 11.62
CA VAL A 66 9.28 18.71 12.98
C VAL A 66 9.88 20.07 13.28
N ALA A 67 10.61 20.67 12.33
CA ALA A 67 11.21 21.99 12.49
C ALA A 67 10.15 23.08 12.72
N GLN A 68 9.06 23.08 11.94
CA GLN A 68 7.93 24.00 12.12
C GLN A 68 7.24 23.83 13.48
N SER A 69 7.05 22.58 13.93
CA SER A 69 6.48 22.34 15.26
C SER A 69 7.40 22.87 16.36
N ILE A 70 8.71 22.67 16.26
CA ILE A 70 9.69 23.15 17.24
C ILE A 70 9.74 24.68 17.24
N SER A 71 9.83 25.31 16.07
CA SER A 71 9.92 26.78 15.95
C SER A 71 8.66 27.46 16.50
N GLY A 72 7.48 26.91 16.21
CA GLY A 72 6.20 27.39 16.71
C GLY A 72 6.07 27.27 18.23
N GLN A 73 6.46 26.12 18.81
CA GLN A 73 6.38 25.93 20.26
C GLN A 73 7.37 26.78 21.04
N LEU A 74 8.59 26.94 20.54
CA LEU A 74 9.61 27.79 21.15
C LEU A 74 9.36 29.29 20.89
N ARG A 75 8.38 29.62 20.03
CA ARG A 75 8.05 30.99 19.61
C ARG A 75 9.30 31.75 19.16
N ILE A 76 10.13 31.07 18.36
CA ILE A 76 11.44 31.58 17.93
C ILE A 76 11.27 32.89 17.18
N GLU A 77 10.24 32.98 16.33
CA GLU A 77 9.87 34.19 15.60
C GLU A 77 9.54 35.35 16.56
N GLU A 78 8.64 35.15 17.53
CA GLU A 78 8.30 36.20 18.52
C GLU A 78 9.52 36.66 19.33
N ARG A 79 10.41 35.72 19.71
CA ARG A 79 11.61 36.04 20.49
C ARG A 79 12.67 36.75 19.65
N LEU A 80 12.84 36.37 18.39
CA LEU A 80 13.75 37.03 17.46
C LEU A 80 13.24 38.43 17.11
N ASP A 81 11.94 38.61 16.89
CA ASP A 81 11.32 39.92 16.67
C ASP A 81 11.46 40.84 17.89
N ALA A 82 11.32 40.29 19.11
CA ALA A 82 11.52 41.07 20.33
C ALA A 82 12.97 41.57 20.50
N VAL A 83 13.96 40.77 20.10
CA VAL A 83 15.39 41.13 20.20
C VAL A 83 15.84 42.00 19.03
N ALA A 84 15.41 41.67 17.81
CA ALA A 84 15.75 42.42 16.61
C ALA A 84 14.96 43.72 16.50
N GLY A 85 13.75 43.83 17.04
CA GLY A 85 12.95 45.06 17.01
C GLY A 85 13.38 46.15 18.00
N SER A 86 14.20 45.82 19.00
CA SER A 86 14.43 46.69 20.18
C SER A 86 15.81 47.35 20.29
N GLY A 87 16.68 47.30 19.28
CA GLY A 87 18.02 47.88 19.40
C GLY A 87 18.81 48.13 18.12
N TRP A 88 20.03 48.65 18.27
CA TRP A 88 20.99 48.96 17.19
C TRP A 88 21.34 47.74 16.31
N LEU A 89 21.17 46.52 16.84
CA LEU A 89 21.37 45.25 16.14
C LEU A 89 20.42 45.06 14.94
N SER A 90 19.21 45.65 14.98
CA SER A 90 18.24 45.68 13.87
C SER A 90 18.81 46.22 12.56
N ARG A 91 19.79 47.12 12.64
CA ARG A 91 20.45 47.76 11.49
C ARG A 91 21.60 46.93 10.93
N LEU A 92 22.09 45.93 11.67
CA LEU A 92 23.24 45.12 11.28
C LEU A 92 22.85 43.75 10.76
N ILE A 93 21.76 43.17 11.27
CA ILE A 93 21.25 41.88 10.81
C ILE A 93 19.72 41.96 10.73
N PRO A 94 19.12 41.79 9.55
CA PRO A 94 17.67 41.71 9.41
C PRO A 94 17.10 40.56 10.25
N ALA A 95 16.01 40.81 10.99
CA ALA A 95 15.34 39.81 11.82
C ALA A 95 14.95 38.55 11.01
N GLU A 96 14.50 38.75 9.78
CA GLU A 96 14.12 37.70 8.83
C GLU A 96 15.31 36.79 8.45
N GLU A 97 16.52 37.35 8.31
CA GLU A 97 17.72 36.57 7.97
C GLU A 97 18.20 35.73 9.17
N LEU A 98 18.06 36.26 10.39
CA LEU A 98 18.30 35.51 11.62
C LEU A 98 17.29 34.37 11.81
N ALA A 99 16.01 34.64 11.58
CA ALA A 99 14.94 33.64 11.66
C ALA A 99 15.13 32.54 10.60
N SER A 100 15.51 32.91 9.37
CA SER A 100 15.76 31.93 8.31
C SER A 100 16.94 31.02 8.65
N LYS A 101 18.06 31.57 9.14
CA LYS A 101 19.24 30.78 9.55
C LYS A 101 18.94 29.87 10.75
N ALA A 102 18.14 30.34 11.71
CA ALA A 102 17.70 29.54 12.84
C ALA A 102 16.83 28.35 12.36
N ASN A 103 15.84 28.62 11.51
CA ASN A 103 14.98 27.59 10.93
C ASN A 103 15.78 26.57 10.10
N GLU A 104 16.71 27.03 9.26
CA GLU A 104 17.60 26.16 8.48
C GLU A 104 18.47 25.27 9.39
N THR A 105 18.95 25.81 10.52
CA THR A 105 19.74 25.03 11.49
C THR A 105 18.89 23.95 12.17
N ILE A 106 17.66 24.29 12.56
CA ILE A 106 16.71 23.35 13.18
C ILE A 106 16.31 22.28 12.17
N GLU A 107 16.02 22.66 10.94
CA GLU A 107 15.66 21.75 9.86
C GLU A 107 16.81 20.79 9.55
N ASN A 108 18.05 21.28 9.43
CA ASN A 108 19.23 20.43 9.24
C ASN A 108 19.48 19.48 10.41
N ALA A 109 19.25 19.95 11.65
CA ALA A 109 19.34 19.10 12.83
C ALA A 109 18.26 18.01 12.80
N ALA A 110 17.01 18.37 12.52
CA ALA A 110 15.89 17.44 12.37
C ALA A 110 16.13 16.43 11.25
N LEU A 111 16.68 16.87 10.12
CA LEU A 111 17.03 16.00 9.00
C LEU A 111 18.06 14.94 9.39
N ARG A 112 19.10 15.30 10.14
CA ARG A 112 20.08 14.34 10.68
C ARG A 112 19.44 13.31 11.61
N VAL A 113 18.45 13.72 12.41
CA VAL A 113 17.69 12.81 13.25
C VAL A 113 16.91 11.80 12.40
N VAL A 114 16.18 12.29 11.42
CA VAL A 114 15.31 11.47 10.56
C VAL A 114 16.13 10.55 9.64
N GLN A 115 17.36 10.94 9.29
CA GLN A 115 18.31 10.10 8.56
C GLN A 115 18.97 8.99 9.41
N SER A 116 18.77 8.99 10.74
CA SER A 116 19.42 8.02 11.63
C SER A 116 18.79 6.62 11.57
N GLU A 117 19.59 5.59 11.91
CA GLU A 117 19.10 4.21 12.06
C GLU A 117 18.04 4.07 13.18
N ASN A 118 18.14 4.91 14.20
CA ASN A 118 17.16 4.97 15.29
C ASN A 118 15.79 5.39 14.75
N PHE A 119 15.73 6.39 13.86
CA PHE A 119 14.49 6.77 13.20
C PHE A 119 13.90 5.62 12.40
N ALA A 120 14.70 4.90 11.62
CA ALA A 120 14.22 3.75 10.85
C ALA A 120 13.63 2.64 11.74
N THR A 121 14.21 2.38 12.91
CA THR A 121 13.69 1.40 13.88
C THR A 121 12.40 1.87 14.54
N ASN A 122 12.33 3.15 14.90
CA ASN A 122 11.14 3.75 15.51
C ASN A 122 9.99 3.87 14.51
N TRP A 123 10.29 4.15 13.24
CA TRP A 123 9.34 4.10 12.12
C TRP A 123 8.69 2.72 11.99
N GLN A 124 9.48 1.64 12.01
CA GLN A 124 8.92 0.28 11.94
C GLN A 124 8.06 -0.06 13.16
N SER A 125 8.46 0.37 14.35
CA SER A 125 7.69 0.18 15.59
C SER A 125 6.36 0.95 15.55
N ALA A 126 6.40 2.18 15.04
CA ALA A 126 5.22 3.02 14.81
C ALA A 126 4.26 2.38 13.78
N LEU A 127 4.77 1.89 12.65
CA LEU A 127 3.98 1.16 11.66
C LEU A 127 3.31 -0.07 12.27
N ARG A 128 4.05 -0.87 13.06
CA ARG A 128 3.52 -2.04 13.74
C ARG A 128 2.38 -1.68 14.69
N ALA A 129 2.59 -0.70 15.56
CA ALA A 129 1.58 -0.27 16.53
C ALA A 129 0.34 0.32 15.84
N SER A 130 0.53 1.09 14.76
CA SER A 130 -0.57 1.65 13.96
C SER A 130 -1.40 0.56 13.29
N HIS A 131 -0.74 -0.43 12.67
CA HIS A 131 -1.42 -1.56 12.03
C HIS A 131 -2.19 -2.40 13.05
N GLN A 132 -1.58 -2.74 14.20
CA GLN A 132 -2.25 -3.53 15.25
C GLN A 132 -3.50 -2.84 15.80
N ARG A 133 -3.47 -1.51 16.00
CA ARG A 133 -4.68 -0.77 16.40
C ARG A 133 -5.75 -0.79 15.32
N THR A 134 -5.35 -0.57 14.07
CA THR A 134 -6.27 -0.61 12.92
C THR A 134 -6.94 -1.98 12.81
N ASP A 135 -6.17 -3.06 12.95
CA ASP A 135 -6.67 -4.43 12.96
C ASP A 135 -7.67 -4.65 14.10
N GLN A 136 -7.37 -4.21 15.31
CA GLN A 136 -8.29 -4.31 16.46
C GLN A 136 -9.61 -3.57 16.22
N ILE A 137 -9.56 -2.37 15.61
CA ILE A 137 -10.73 -1.58 15.27
C ILE A 137 -11.57 -2.28 14.19
N PHE A 138 -10.93 -2.76 13.12
CA PHE A 138 -11.63 -3.38 12.00
C PHE A 138 -12.17 -4.79 12.32
N THR A 139 -11.51 -5.53 13.20
CA THR A 139 -11.99 -6.84 13.69
C THR A 139 -12.98 -6.73 14.85
N GLY A 140 -13.21 -5.52 15.39
CA GLY A 140 -14.15 -5.29 16.49
C GLY A 140 -13.62 -5.66 17.88
N GLN A 141 -12.31 -5.86 18.00
CA GLN A 141 -11.63 -6.11 19.30
C GLN A 141 -11.42 -4.82 20.10
N SER A 142 -11.54 -3.66 19.46
CA SER A 142 -11.53 -2.34 20.09
C SER A 142 -12.53 -1.43 19.41
N SER A 143 -13.21 -0.58 20.17
CA SER A 143 -14.05 0.49 19.64
C SER A 143 -13.16 1.70 19.33
N ALA A 144 -13.04 2.09 18.07
CA ALA A 144 -12.65 3.45 17.78
C ALA A 144 -13.75 4.39 18.28
N SER A 145 -13.41 5.35 19.13
CA SER A 145 -14.28 6.48 19.43
C SER A 145 -14.42 7.29 18.15
N LEU A 146 -15.53 7.14 17.42
CA LEU A 146 -15.91 8.11 16.40
C LEU A 146 -16.29 9.40 17.12
N ASP A 147 -15.73 10.52 16.70
CA ASP A 147 -16.22 11.83 17.16
C ASP A 147 -17.68 12.05 16.69
N GLN A 148 -18.35 13.09 17.20
CA GLN A 148 -19.73 13.39 16.82
C GLN A 148 -19.92 13.75 15.33
N ALA A 149 -18.83 14.01 14.59
CA ALA A 149 -18.83 14.25 13.16
C ALA A 149 -18.56 12.95 12.35
N GLY A 150 -18.32 11.84 13.04
CA GLY A 150 -17.98 10.54 12.47
C GLY A 150 -16.59 10.48 11.84
N ASN A 151 -15.67 11.31 12.33
CA ASN A 151 -14.26 11.16 12.01
C ASN A 151 -13.64 10.09 12.91
N LEU A 152 -12.79 9.25 12.33
CA LEU A 152 -11.85 8.44 13.08
C LEU A 152 -10.76 9.36 13.63
N THR A 153 -10.81 9.70 14.91
CA THR A 153 -9.66 10.27 15.62
C THR A 153 -8.67 9.13 15.88
N PHE A 154 -7.67 9.01 15.00
CA PHE A 154 -6.51 8.21 15.30
C PHE A 154 -5.71 8.94 16.38
N GLU A 155 -5.69 8.40 17.59
CA GLU A 155 -4.64 8.71 18.58
C GLU A 155 -3.32 8.16 18.02
N LEU A 156 -2.71 8.90 17.11
CA LEU A 156 -1.35 8.71 16.64
C LEU A 156 -0.34 8.94 17.79
N ASP A 157 -0.81 9.22 19.00
CA ASP A 157 -0.07 9.45 20.25
C ASP A 157 1.09 8.49 20.47
N ALA A 158 0.98 7.22 20.07
CA ALA A 158 2.09 6.27 20.21
C ALA A 158 3.17 6.40 19.12
N VAL A 159 2.80 6.81 17.91
CA VAL A 159 3.75 7.16 16.83
C VAL A 159 4.48 8.45 17.22
N PHE A 160 3.72 9.43 17.73
CA PHE A 160 4.25 10.68 18.27
C PHE A 160 5.12 10.49 19.50
N ALA A 161 4.75 9.60 20.42
CA ALA A 161 5.59 9.25 21.57
C ALA A 161 6.91 8.63 21.13
N GLY A 162 6.92 7.82 20.06
CA GLY A 162 8.14 7.29 19.46
C GLY A 162 9.04 8.38 18.86
N ILE A 163 8.46 9.33 18.15
CA ILE A 163 9.19 10.47 17.56
C ILE A 163 9.68 11.43 18.65
N SER A 164 8.85 11.81 19.62
CA SER A 164 9.22 12.67 20.76
C SER A 164 10.32 12.03 21.61
N LYS A 165 10.24 10.72 21.88
CA LYS A 165 11.29 9.98 22.59
C LYS A 165 12.63 10.00 21.84
N THR A 166 12.60 10.01 20.51
CA THR A 166 13.81 10.13 19.69
C THR A 166 14.39 11.54 19.75
N LEU A 167 13.53 12.56 19.68
CA LEU A 167 13.92 13.97 19.75
C LEU A 167 14.49 14.34 21.13
N THR A 168 13.87 13.85 22.21
CA THR A 168 14.37 13.99 23.59
C THR A 168 15.69 13.26 23.82
N GLY A 169 15.86 12.07 23.24
CA GLY A 169 17.15 11.38 23.20
C GLY A 169 18.28 12.15 22.51
N LEU A 170 17.94 13.15 21.69
CA LEU A 170 18.86 14.01 20.94
C LEU A 170 19.02 15.41 21.56
N GLY A 171 18.50 15.61 22.77
CA GLY A 171 18.64 16.85 23.53
C GLY A 171 17.62 17.94 23.20
N ILE A 172 16.60 17.63 22.40
CA ILE A 172 15.46 18.53 22.16
C ILE A 172 14.49 18.35 23.35
N PRO A 173 14.07 19.41 24.07
CA PRO A 173 13.16 19.30 25.20
C PRO A 173 11.89 18.52 24.85
N ASP A 174 11.28 17.83 25.82
CA ASP A 174 9.99 17.16 25.63
C ASP A 174 8.93 18.22 25.40
N LEU A 175 8.70 18.49 24.12
CA LEU A 175 7.74 19.43 23.62
C LEU A 175 6.40 18.69 23.58
N PRO A 176 5.33 19.19 24.23
CA PRO A 176 4.01 18.59 24.06
C PRO A 176 3.67 18.70 22.58
N VAL A 177 3.86 17.63 21.82
CA VAL A 177 3.48 17.56 20.41
C VAL A 177 1.96 17.44 20.38
N SER A 178 1.27 18.52 20.71
CA SER A 178 -0.15 18.75 20.42
C SER A 178 -0.35 19.19 18.97
N GLY A 179 0.72 19.10 18.16
CA GLY A 179 0.65 19.17 16.72
C GLY A 179 -0.12 17.96 16.21
N HIS A 180 -1.44 18.11 16.11
CA HIS A 180 -2.22 17.38 15.13
C HIS A 180 -1.46 17.55 13.83
N PHE A 181 -0.69 16.55 13.39
CA PHE A 181 -0.29 16.56 12.00
C PHE A 181 -1.59 16.57 11.25
N ASP A 182 -1.82 17.65 10.52
CA ASP A 182 -2.88 17.76 9.53
C ASP A 182 -2.61 16.79 8.35
N TRP A 183 -2.09 15.58 8.64
CA TRP A 183 -2.69 14.37 8.13
C TRP A 183 -4.14 14.25 8.65
N GLN A 184 -4.94 15.28 8.36
CA GLN A 184 -6.25 15.09 7.80
C GLN A 184 -6.02 14.25 6.54
N LEU A 185 -5.81 12.94 6.76
CA LEU A 185 -6.20 11.93 5.82
C LEU A 185 -7.72 12.02 5.78
N LYS A 186 -8.22 13.09 5.16
CA LYS A 186 -9.60 13.36 4.74
C LYS A 186 -10.06 12.30 3.72
N LEU A 187 -9.25 11.25 3.54
CA LEU A 187 -9.44 10.04 2.76
C LEU A 187 -10.52 9.14 3.33
N ILE A 188 -10.95 9.35 4.57
CA ILE A 188 -12.13 8.66 5.05
C ILE A 188 -13.15 9.68 5.52
N GLN A 189 -13.72 10.38 4.54
CA GLN A 189 -15.11 10.80 4.68
C GLN A 189 -15.91 9.60 5.20
N ASN A 190 -16.80 9.86 6.16
CA ASN A 190 -17.62 8.92 6.91
C ASN A 190 -18.21 7.77 6.04
N ASP A 191 -18.46 8.02 4.76
CA ASP A 191 -19.05 7.09 3.79
C ASP A 191 -18.10 5.96 3.31
N ALA A 192 -16.78 6.17 3.30
CA ALA A 192 -15.81 5.19 2.77
C ALA A 192 -15.27 4.22 3.85
N LEU A 193 -15.45 4.57 5.12
CA LEU A 193 -14.98 3.81 6.29
C LEU A 193 -15.58 2.39 6.35
N PRO A 194 -16.90 2.22 6.15
CA PRO A 194 -17.51 0.89 6.10
C PRO A 194 -16.94 0.03 4.96
N MET A 195 -16.72 0.63 3.79
CA MET A 195 -16.16 -0.07 2.62
C MET A 195 -14.70 -0.49 2.85
N ALA A 196 -13.89 0.40 3.46
CA ALA A 196 -12.50 0.08 3.81
C ALA A 196 -12.42 -1.05 4.84
N LYS A 197 -13.25 -1.01 5.89
CA LYS A 197 -13.37 -2.08 6.88
C LYS A 197 -13.79 -3.39 6.21
N GLN A 198 -14.80 -3.37 5.35
CA GLN A 198 -15.27 -4.56 4.65
C GLN A 198 -14.18 -5.14 3.74
N ALA A 199 -13.49 -4.30 2.98
CA ALA A 199 -12.38 -4.72 2.14
C ALA A 199 -11.25 -5.34 2.97
N TYR A 200 -10.88 -4.72 4.10
CA TYR A 200 -9.88 -5.26 5.02
C TYR A 200 -10.26 -6.66 5.53
N LEU A 201 -11.50 -6.83 5.99
CA LEU A 201 -11.98 -8.12 6.49
C LEU A 201 -12.07 -9.19 5.39
N VAL A 202 -12.51 -8.81 4.19
CA VAL A 202 -12.57 -9.71 3.02
C VAL A 202 -11.17 -10.14 2.61
N VAL A 203 -10.23 -9.19 2.51
CA VAL A 203 -8.84 -9.48 2.14
C VAL A 203 -8.16 -10.34 3.20
N GLY A 204 -8.34 -10.03 4.49
CA GLY A 204 -7.76 -10.80 5.59
C GLY A 204 -8.29 -12.24 5.64
N ASN A 205 -9.60 -12.42 5.46
CA ASN A 205 -10.23 -13.75 5.58
C ASN A 205 -10.18 -14.58 4.29
N ILE A 206 -10.42 -13.96 3.13
CA ILE A 206 -10.52 -14.66 1.84
C ILE A 206 -9.20 -14.61 1.07
N GLY A 207 -8.40 -13.55 1.24
CA GLY A 207 -7.16 -13.36 0.48
C GLY A 207 -6.20 -14.55 0.50
N PRO A 208 -5.91 -15.17 1.67
CA PRO A 208 -5.05 -16.36 1.73
C PRO A 208 -5.60 -17.54 0.92
N TRP A 209 -6.92 -17.63 0.78
CA TRP A 209 -7.62 -18.71 0.08
C TRP A 209 -7.94 -18.39 -1.38
N ALA A 210 -7.91 -17.12 -1.76
CA ALA A 210 -8.42 -16.63 -3.04
C ALA A 210 -7.76 -17.34 -4.24
N ILE A 211 -6.44 -17.54 -4.18
CA ILE A 211 -5.70 -18.22 -5.24
C ILE A 211 -6.12 -19.70 -5.37
N TYR A 212 -6.37 -20.38 -4.26
CA TYR A 212 -6.78 -21.78 -4.24
C TYR A 212 -8.22 -21.95 -4.73
N LEU A 213 -9.12 -21.05 -4.33
CA LEU A 213 -10.50 -21.02 -4.82
C LEU A 213 -10.55 -20.76 -6.33
N ASN A 214 -9.74 -19.82 -6.82
CA ASN A 214 -9.64 -19.56 -8.25
C ASN A 214 -9.03 -20.73 -9.02
N ALA A 215 -7.99 -21.36 -8.47
CA ALA A 215 -7.39 -22.57 -9.05
C ALA A 215 -8.40 -23.72 -9.12
N ALA A 216 -9.19 -23.94 -8.06
CA ALA A 216 -10.24 -24.95 -8.05
C ALA A 216 -11.30 -24.69 -9.14
N LEU A 217 -11.71 -23.43 -9.33
CA LEU A 217 -12.65 -23.03 -10.38
C LEU A 217 -12.09 -23.31 -11.79
N LEU A 218 -10.83 -22.96 -12.03
CA LEU A 218 -10.15 -23.23 -13.30
C LEU A 218 -10.01 -24.74 -13.56
N VAL A 219 -9.59 -25.51 -12.55
CA VAL A 219 -9.48 -26.97 -12.62
C VAL A 219 -10.84 -27.60 -12.92
N ALA A 220 -11.92 -27.18 -12.25
CA ALA A 220 -13.26 -27.68 -12.52
C ALA A 220 -13.69 -27.40 -13.98
N GLY A 221 -13.45 -26.18 -14.46
CA GLY A 221 -13.71 -25.80 -15.85
C GLY A 221 -12.92 -26.65 -16.85
N ILE A 222 -11.65 -26.92 -16.57
CA ILE A 222 -10.77 -27.74 -17.41
C ILE A 222 -11.17 -29.22 -17.37
N LEU A 223 -11.47 -29.80 -16.21
CA LEU A 223 -11.92 -31.19 -16.09
C LEU A 223 -13.22 -31.44 -16.87
N LEU A 224 -14.10 -30.44 -16.93
CA LEU A 224 -15.31 -30.50 -17.74
C LEU A 224 -15.03 -30.50 -19.23
N ALA A 225 -13.95 -29.87 -19.72
CA ALA A 225 -13.54 -29.93 -21.12
C ALA A 225 -12.00 -29.74 -21.29
N PRO A 226 -11.21 -30.83 -21.19
CA PRO A 226 -9.74 -30.76 -21.11
C PRO A 226 -9.05 -30.10 -22.31
N ARG A 227 -9.72 -30.09 -23.47
CA ARG A 227 -9.23 -29.45 -24.70
C ARG A 227 -8.99 -27.94 -24.58
N TYR A 228 -9.53 -27.29 -23.55
CA TYR A 228 -9.35 -25.85 -23.34
C TYR A 228 -8.13 -25.50 -22.46
N LEU A 229 -7.46 -26.47 -21.84
CA LEU A 229 -6.34 -26.28 -20.91
C LEU A 229 -5.30 -25.26 -21.41
N SER A 230 -4.73 -25.47 -22.61
CA SER A 230 -3.69 -24.57 -23.13
C SER A 230 -4.21 -23.15 -23.39
N LYS A 231 -5.45 -23.00 -23.89
CA LYS A 231 -6.05 -21.68 -24.13
C LYS A 231 -6.30 -20.96 -22.81
N SER A 232 -6.80 -21.66 -21.79
CA SER A 232 -7.06 -21.08 -20.47
C SER A 232 -5.79 -20.55 -19.83
N LEU A 233 -4.69 -21.31 -19.89
CA LEU A 233 -3.40 -20.92 -19.32
C LEU A 233 -2.76 -19.73 -20.05
N LEU A 234 -2.87 -19.69 -21.39
CA LEU A 234 -2.40 -18.53 -22.16
C LEU A 234 -3.22 -17.27 -21.88
N TRP A 235 -4.56 -17.39 -21.81
CA TRP A 235 -5.42 -16.26 -21.43
C TRP A 235 -5.18 -15.79 -20.00
N LEU A 236 -4.92 -16.72 -19.07
CA LEU A 236 -4.52 -16.40 -17.70
C LEU A 236 -3.23 -15.57 -17.68
N ALA A 237 -2.22 -15.95 -18.45
CA ALA A 237 -0.98 -15.20 -18.58
C ALA A 237 -1.22 -13.78 -19.11
N VAL A 238 -1.99 -13.66 -20.20
CA VAL A 238 -2.31 -12.37 -20.82
C VAL A 238 -3.10 -11.46 -19.89
N VAL A 239 -4.18 -11.97 -19.28
CA VAL A 239 -5.06 -11.16 -18.41
C VAL A 239 -4.31 -10.73 -17.15
N THR A 240 -3.47 -11.59 -16.58
CA THR A 240 -2.63 -11.21 -15.43
C THR A 240 -1.60 -10.16 -15.83
N ALA A 241 -0.95 -10.29 -16.99
CA ALA A 241 0.00 -9.30 -17.48
C ALA A 241 -0.67 -7.94 -17.77
N LEU A 242 -1.86 -7.93 -18.36
CA LEU A 242 -2.64 -6.70 -18.57
C LEU A 242 -3.08 -6.07 -17.25
N GLY A 243 -3.49 -6.88 -16.27
CA GLY A 243 -3.81 -6.42 -14.92
C GLY A 243 -2.62 -5.73 -14.24
N PHE A 244 -1.41 -6.29 -14.41
CA PHE A 244 -0.18 -5.67 -13.92
C PHE A 244 0.09 -4.32 -14.59
N ILE A 245 -0.04 -4.24 -15.91
CA ILE A 245 0.17 -2.99 -16.65
C ILE A 245 -0.82 -1.93 -16.15
N ALA A 246 -2.11 -2.27 -16.02
CA ALA A 246 -3.13 -1.36 -15.52
C ALA A 246 -2.81 -0.83 -14.12
N ILE A 247 -2.32 -1.69 -13.22
CA ILE A 247 -1.89 -1.29 -11.87
C ILE A 247 -0.72 -0.31 -11.92
N LYS A 248 0.26 -0.49 -12.81
CA LYS A 248 1.44 0.37 -12.87
C LYS A 248 1.23 1.67 -13.64
N THR A 249 0.23 1.76 -14.51
CA THR A 249 0.04 2.95 -15.37
C THR A 249 -1.18 3.78 -14.99
N VAL A 250 -2.32 3.16 -14.70
CA VAL A 250 -3.60 3.89 -14.51
C VAL A 250 -3.83 4.24 -13.04
N ILE A 251 -3.52 3.31 -12.14
CA ILE A 251 -3.78 3.48 -10.71
C ILE A 251 -2.95 4.58 -10.04
N PRO A 252 -1.63 4.78 -10.33
CA PRO A 252 -0.87 5.82 -9.65
C PRO A 252 -1.44 7.22 -9.89
N ASP A 253 -1.81 7.55 -11.13
CA ASP A 253 -2.40 8.84 -11.47
C ASP A 253 -3.76 9.02 -10.79
N PHE A 254 -4.61 7.98 -10.78
CA PHE A 254 -5.90 8.01 -10.07
C PHE A 254 -5.76 8.26 -8.57
N ILE A 255 -4.81 7.58 -7.90
CA ILE A 255 -4.54 7.75 -6.48
C ILE A 255 -3.98 9.15 -6.22
N GLN A 256 -3.07 9.62 -7.06
CA GLN A 256 -2.47 10.94 -6.91
C GLN A 256 -3.54 12.05 -7.00
N GLU A 257 -4.41 12.00 -8.01
CA GLU A 257 -5.43 13.03 -8.23
C GLU A 257 -6.53 13.04 -7.18
N ARG A 258 -6.92 11.86 -6.65
CA ARG A 258 -8.08 11.76 -5.75
C ARG A 258 -7.73 11.66 -4.28
N LEU A 259 -6.61 11.01 -3.95
CA LEU A 259 -6.27 10.66 -2.58
C LEU A 259 -5.09 11.51 -2.07
N LEU A 260 -4.12 11.82 -2.93
CA LEU A 260 -2.88 12.50 -2.54
C LEU A 260 -2.71 13.87 -3.22
N ALA A 261 -3.82 14.54 -3.55
CA ALA A 261 -3.79 15.81 -4.30
C ALA A 261 -2.97 16.92 -3.60
N ASN A 262 -2.87 16.86 -2.27
CA ASN A 262 -2.13 17.83 -1.45
C ASN A 262 -0.68 17.40 -1.14
N MET A 263 -0.25 16.22 -1.60
CA MET A 263 1.09 15.70 -1.37
C MET A 263 1.99 15.98 -2.57
N ASP A 264 3.30 16.11 -2.33
CA ASP A 264 4.28 16.16 -3.40
C ASP A 264 4.15 14.93 -4.33
N ARG A 265 4.20 15.19 -5.65
CA ARG A 265 3.99 14.18 -6.69
C ARG A 265 5.05 13.08 -6.66
N GLU A 266 6.30 13.43 -6.35
CA GLU A 266 7.39 12.46 -6.30
C GLU A 266 7.26 11.55 -5.07
N LEU A 267 6.91 12.12 -3.92
CA LEU A 267 6.67 11.35 -2.70
C LEU A 267 5.47 10.39 -2.87
N ALA A 268 4.36 10.87 -3.43
CA ALA A 268 3.18 10.04 -3.70
C ALA A 268 3.51 8.85 -4.62
N ARG A 269 4.30 9.09 -5.67
CA ARG A 269 4.79 8.03 -6.57
C ARG A 269 5.72 7.05 -5.87
N ALA A 270 6.65 7.54 -5.05
CA ALA A 270 7.56 6.68 -4.29
C ALA A 270 6.80 5.75 -3.33
N ILE A 271 5.78 6.26 -2.63
CA ILE A 271 4.91 5.46 -1.76
C ILE A 271 4.15 4.41 -2.59
N PHE A 272 3.56 4.82 -3.71
CA PHE A 272 2.84 3.92 -4.60
C PHE A 272 3.75 2.81 -5.16
N ASP A 273 4.96 3.15 -5.59
CA ASP A 273 5.93 2.19 -6.10
C ASP A 273 6.41 1.23 -5.02
N GLN A 274 6.59 1.71 -3.79
CA GLN A 274 6.94 0.87 -2.66
C GLN A 274 5.83 -0.15 -2.34
N ILE A 275 4.56 0.30 -2.33
CA ILE A 275 3.41 -0.57 -2.09
C ILE A 275 3.27 -1.57 -3.24
N THR A 276 3.34 -1.12 -4.49
CA THR A 276 3.08 -1.99 -5.65
C THR A 276 4.29 -2.81 -6.12
N GLY A 277 5.50 -2.54 -5.63
CA GLY A 277 6.71 -3.26 -6.00
C GLY A 277 6.64 -4.75 -5.66
N GLY A 278 6.12 -5.09 -4.48
CA GLY A 278 5.88 -6.48 -4.08
C GLY A 278 4.81 -7.15 -4.96
N LEU A 279 3.73 -6.42 -5.24
CA LEU A 279 2.61 -6.89 -6.06
C LEU A 279 3.04 -7.21 -7.50
N ALA A 280 3.91 -6.37 -8.07
CA ALA A 280 4.49 -6.56 -9.39
C ALA A 280 5.14 -7.93 -9.55
N THR A 281 5.96 -8.31 -8.56
CA THR A 281 6.67 -9.58 -8.54
C THR A 281 5.69 -10.76 -8.57
N SER A 282 4.63 -10.73 -7.77
CA SER A 282 3.60 -11.79 -7.74
C SER A 282 2.86 -11.92 -9.08
N PHE A 283 2.54 -10.81 -9.73
CA PHE A 283 1.90 -10.81 -11.04
C PHE A 283 2.80 -11.36 -12.14
N ILE A 284 4.07 -10.94 -12.18
CA ILE A 284 5.05 -11.41 -13.16
C ILE A 284 5.26 -12.92 -13.01
N ILE A 285 5.49 -13.42 -11.79
CA ILE A 285 5.66 -14.86 -11.53
C ILE A 285 4.44 -15.65 -12.02
N THR A 286 3.23 -15.17 -11.70
CA THR A 286 1.99 -15.83 -12.09
C THR A 286 1.82 -15.84 -13.61
N ALA A 287 2.04 -14.71 -14.27
CA ALA A 287 1.92 -14.59 -15.72
C ALA A 287 2.93 -15.48 -16.46
N VAL A 288 4.19 -15.49 -16.01
CA VAL A 288 5.26 -16.32 -16.59
C VAL A 288 4.97 -17.81 -16.38
N ALA A 289 4.62 -18.22 -15.16
CA ALA A 289 4.29 -19.61 -14.87
C ALA A 289 3.10 -20.10 -15.69
N ALA A 290 2.03 -19.31 -15.78
CA ALA A 290 0.87 -19.62 -16.61
C ALA A 290 1.24 -19.70 -18.10
N GLY A 291 2.08 -18.79 -18.60
CA GLY A 291 2.55 -18.80 -19.97
C GLY A 291 3.36 -20.05 -20.32
N ILE A 292 4.32 -20.42 -19.48
CA ILE A 292 5.16 -21.62 -19.66
C ILE A 292 4.31 -22.89 -19.66
N LEU A 293 3.42 -23.06 -18.67
CA LEU A 293 2.52 -24.22 -18.60
C LEU A 293 1.54 -24.26 -19.78
N GLY A 294 1.05 -23.09 -20.21
CA GLY A 294 0.20 -22.94 -21.38
C GLY A 294 0.90 -23.45 -22.64
N MET A 295 2.15 -23.04 -22.88
CA MET A 295 2.94 -23.49 -24.02
C MET A 295 3.27 -24.98 -23.95
N ALA A 296 3.69 -25.49 -22.80
CA ALA A 296 4.06 -26.90 -22.62
C ALA A 296 2.89 -27.87 -22.83
N SER A 297 1.65 -27.43 -22.55
CA SER A 297 0.45 -28.25 -22.71
C SER A 297 -0.04 -28.39 -24.16
N VAL A 298 0.36 -27.49 -25.08
CA VAL A 298 -0.06 -27.51 -26.50
C VAL A 298 0.32 -28.81 -27.22
N PRO A 299 1.60 -29.29 -27.19
CA PRO A 299 1.98 -30.52 -27.87
C PRO A 299 1.30 -31.76 -27.29
N LEU A 300 1.14 -31.83 -25.96
CA LEU A 300 0.50 -32.96 -25.25
C LEU A 300 -0.98 -33.14 -25.64
N LEU A 301 -1.70 -32.04 -25.88
CA LEU A 301 -3.08 -32.12 -26.36
C LEU A 301 -3.17 -32.49 -27.84
N ARG A 302 -2.18 -32.10 -28.66
CA ARG A 302 -2.13 -32.43 -30.09
C ARG A 302 -1.85 -33.91 -30.32
N THR A 303 -0.96 -34.53 -29.56
CA THR A 303 -0.66 -35.98 -29.65
C THR A 303 -1.87 -36.82 -29.25
N ARG A 304 -2.50 -36.50 -28.11
CA ARG A 304 -3.69 -37.20 -27.61
C ARG A 304 -4.88 -37.15 -28.58
N MET A 305 -5.07 -36.03 -29.28
CA MET A 305 -6.12 -35.93 -30.31
C MET A 305 -5.80 -36.75 -31.56
N ARG A 306 -4.52 -36.88 -31.95
CA ARG A 306 -4.11 -37.69 -33.10
C ARG A 306 -4.28 -39.18 -32.86
N GLU A 307 -3.95 -39.65 -31.65
CA GLU A 307 -4.16 -41.06 -31.26
C GLU A 307 -5.64 -41.46 -31.29
N LEU A 308 -6.54 -40.55 -30.89
CA LEU A 308 -8.00 -40.78 -30.92
C LEU A 308 -8.62 -40.70 -32.33
N THR A 309 -7.91 -40.19 -33.33
CA THR A 309 -8.40 -40.12 -34.72
C THR A 309 -7.82 -41.20 -35.64
N ASN A 310 -6.76 -41.89 -35.20
CA ASN A 310 -6.08 -42.93 -35.97
C ASN A 310 -6.54 -44.36 -35.59
N HIS A 311 -7.43 -44.48 -34.60
CA HIS A 311 -8.16 -45.70 -34.23
C HIS A 311 -9.63 -45.51 -34.60
#